data_AF-A0A0N0AJZ6-F1
#
_entry.id   AF-A0A0N0AJZ6-F1
#
_cell.length_a   1.000
_cell.length_b   1.000
_cell.length_c   1.000
_cell.angle_alpha   90.00
_cell.angle_beta   90.00
_cell.angle_gamma   90.00
#
_symmetry.space_group_name_H-M   'P 1'
#
loop_
_entity.id
_entity.type
_entity.pdbx_description
1 polymer ?
#
loop_
_entity_poly.entity_id
_entity_poly.type
_entity_poly.pdbx_seq_one_letter_code
_entity_poly.pdbx_strand_id
1 'polypeptide(L)'
;MKAQLRSRRTMAVLVGVVVVGLIVSAAAGLFQAFATAPEVPPLEQSQEQPGAPGPQAEEPPPASALGEAPDGLSYRSGENDVYCEEQECVRLVRVLTEDGEPTDDTEATIQDVFDHLLDEDWLIMLPEGVESPDDVPLEQTVLTDEEVMVADSSQHEDEETPAVLMIGDSARTGS
;
A
#
# COMPACT_ATOMS: atom_id res chain seq x y z
N MET A 1 38.57 48.47 18.03
CA MET A 1 38.77 47.04 17.71
C MET A 1 37.44 46.32 17.85
N LYS A 2 37.22 45.35 16.96
CA LYS A 2 36.12 44.36 16.91
C LYS A 2 34.79 44.86 16.36
N ALA A 3 34.16 44.18 15.42
CA ALA A 3 34.60 43.30 14.34
C ALA A 3 33.32 43.10 13.50
N GLN A 4 33.53 42.95 12.20
CA GLN A 4 32.52 42.57 11.24
C GLN A 4 31.65 41.40 11.74
N LEU A 5 30.37 41.61 12.02
CA LEU A 5 29.42 40.53 12.35
C LEU A 5 28.05 40.78 11.71
N ARG A 6 28.05 41.08 10.40
CA ARG A 6 26.81 41.06 9.61
C ARG A 6 27.01 40.53 8.19
N SER A 7 27.91 39.57 8.02
CA SER A 7 28.01 38.84 6.77
C SER A 7 27.13 37.60 6.85
N ARG A 8 26.04 37.56 6.06
CA ARG A 8 25.13 36.40 5.97
C ARG A 8 25.87 35.11 5.56
N ARG A 9 27.04 35.24 4.92
CA ARG A 9 27.88 34.11 4.49
C ARG A 9 28.54 33.37 5.66
N THR A 10 28.95 34.05 6.73
CA THR A 10 29.60 33.38 7.87
C THR A 10 28.59 32.58 8.71
N MET A 11 27.33 33.02 8.73
CA MET A 11 26.24 32.28 9.39
C MET A 11 25.91 30.97 8.65
N ALA A 12 25.87 31.00 7.31
CA ALA A 12 25.64 29.80 6.50
C ALA A 12 26.76 28.75 6.66
N VAL A 13 28.02 29.19 6.76
CA VAL A 13 29.16 28.30 6.99
C VAL A 13 29.09 27.65 8.38
N LEU A 14 28.71 28.40 9.42
CA LEU A 14 28.54 27.86 10.78
C LEU A 14 27.44 26.80 10.84
N VAL A 15 26.30 27.03 10.18
CA VAL A 15 25.21 26.04 10.11
C VAL A 15 25.66 24.78 9.37
N GLY A 16 26.37 24.92 8.25
CA GLY A 16 26.91 23.78 7.51
C GLY A 16 27.88 22.92 8.35
N VAL A 17 28.76 23.55 9.13
CA VAL A 17 29.69 22.84 10.02
C VAL A 17 28.96 22.10 11.15
N VAL A 18 27.89 22.67 11.71
CA VAL A 18 27.08 22.01 12.75
C VAL A 18 26.35 20.78 12.21
N VAL A 19 25.79 20.87 11.00
CA VAL A 19 25.08 19.75 10.36
C VAL A 19 26.04 18.60 10.03
N VAL A 20 27.22 18.91 9.47
CA VAL A 20 28.24 17.88 9.18
C VAL A 20 28.80 17.24 10.47
N GLY A 21 28.90 18.01 11.56
CA GLY A 21 29.31 17.49 12.87
C GLY A 21 28.33 16.47 13.47
N LEU A 22 27.02 16.66 13.25
CA LEU A 22 25.98 15.76 13.77
C LEU A 22 25.92 14.41 13.03
N ILE A 23 26.29 14.36 11.75
CA ILE A 23 26.18 13.14 10.93
C ILE A 23 27.29 12.13 11.26
N VAL A 24 28.44 12.57 11.78
CA VAL A 24 29.60 11.69 12.06
C VAL A 24 29.43 10.88 13.36
N SER A 25 28.55 11.28 14.28
CA SER A 25 28.40 10.60 15.58
C SER A 25 27.55 9.33 15.55
N ALA A 26 26.87 9.01 14.44
CA ALA A 26 26.02 7.83 14.33
C ALA A 26 26.75 6.52 13.98
N ALA A 27 28.04 6.58 13.61
CA ALA A 27 28.75 5.42 13.05
C ALA A 27 29.58 4.58 14.04
N ALA A 28 29.67 4.96 15.33
CA ALA A 28 30.61 4.32 16.27
C ALA A 28 29.98 3.32 17.28
N GLY A 29 28.67 3.03 17.20
CA GLY A 29 27.96 2.26 18.24
C GLY A 29 27.54 0.82 17.91
N LEU A 30 27.57 0.39 16.65
CA LEU A 30 26.89 -0.86 16.23
C LEU A 30 27.75 -2.14 16.30
N PHE A 31 29.04 -2.04 16.58
CA PHE A 31 29.95 -3.20 16.51
C PHE A 31 30.20 -3.91 17.87
N GLN A 32 29.62 -3.44 18.98
CA GLN A 32 29.84 -4.04 20.31
C GLN A 32 28.70 -4.95 20.81
N ALA A 33 27.61 -5.13 20.05
CA ALA A 33 26.50 -6.00 20.46
C ALA A 33 26.72 -7.50 20.14
N PHE A 34 27.77 -7.87 19.38
CA PHE A 34 28.01 -9.25 18.94
C PHE A 34 29.02 -10.05 19.80
N ALA A 35 29.54 -9.49 20.90
CA ALA A 35 30.73 -10.06 21.55
C ALA A 35 30.53 -10.66 22.96
N THR A 36 29.30 -10.82 23.46
CA THR A 36 29.08 -11.45 24.77
C THR A 36 27.92 -12.44 24.74
N ALA A 37 28.16 -13.62 24.16
CA ALA A 37 27.37 -14.81 24.43
C ALA A 37 27.87 -15.43 25.75
N PRO A 38 27.02 -15.65 26.78
CA PRO A 38 27.40 -16.45 27.92
C PRO A 38 27.39 -17.94 27.53
N GLU A 39 28.48 -18.60 27.91
CA GLU A 39 28.77 -20.02 27.72
C GLU A 39 27.80 -20.90 28.53
N VAL A 40 27.11 -21.84 27.86
CA VAL A 40 26.23 -22.85 28.47
C VAL A 40 26.66 -24.24 27.94
N PRO A 41 26.83 -25.26 28.80
CA PRO A 41 27.56 -26.50 28.49
C PRO A 41 26.78 -27.47 27.57
N PRO A 42 27.47 -28.44 26.92
CA PRO A 42 26.95 -29.15 25.76
C PRO A 42 26.07 -30.34 26.15
N LEU A 43 24.90 -30.49 25.51
CA LEU A 43 24.15 -31.73 25.47
C LEU A 43 23.61 -32.00 24.05
N GLU A 44 24.22 -33.04 23.47
CA GLU A 44 23.74 -34.03 22.50
C GLU A 44 22.99 -33.60 21.22
N GLN A 45 23.56 -34.04 20.10
CA GLN A 45 23.13 -33.85 18.72
C GLN A 45 21.74 -34.43 18.46
N SER A 46 20.81 -33.59 18.04
CA SER A 46 19.69 -33.98 17.17
C SER A 46 19.63 -32.95 16.04
N GLN A 47 19.91 -33.43 14.82
CA GLN A 47 19.75 -32.66 13.59
C GLN A 47 18.25 -32.52 13.32
N GLU A 48 17.68 -31.33 13.47
CA GLU A 48 16.35 -30.99 12.92
C GLU A 48 16.22 -29.47 12.71
N GLN A 49 16.23 -29.11 11.43
CA GLN A 49 15.52 -28.02 10.72
C GLN A 49 15.63 -26.54 11.15
N PRO A 50 15.98 -25.62 10.22
CA PRO A 50 15.83 -24.17 10.41
C PRO A 50 14.38 -23.77 10.71
N GLY A 51 14.22 -22.83 11.63
CA GLY A 51 12.96 -22.38 12.20
C GLY A 51 11.88 -22.02 11.19
N ALA A 52 10.65 -22.27 11.60
CA ALA A 52 9.43 -21.90 10.89
C ALA A 52 9.49 -20.42 10.46
N PRO A 53 9.08 -20.09 9.21
CA PRO A 53 8.80 -18.72 8.82
C PRO A 53 7.77 -18.14 9.80
N GLY A 54 7.97 -16.91 10.27
CA GLY A 54 6.84 -16.12 10.78
C GLY A 54 5.74 -16.05 9.71
N PRO A 55 4.48 -15.75 10.06
CA PRO A 55 3.41 -15.63 9.08
C PRO A 55 3.85 -14.63 8.01
N GLN A 56 4.03 -15.12 6.78
CA GLN A 56 4.25 -14.28 5.62
C GLN A 56 2.92 -13.55 5.37
N ALA A 57 2.99 -12.26 5.01
CA ALA A 57 1.80 -11.58 4.51
C ALA A 57 1.27 -12.38 3.32
N GLU A 58 -0.03 -12.68 3.34
CA GLU A 58 -0.67 -13.44 2.27
C GLU A 58 -0.73 -12.57 1.02
N GLU A 59 -0.52 -13.16 -0.16
CA GLU A 59 -0.58 -12.41 -1.42
C GLU A 59 -2.00 -11.92 -1.65
N PRO A 60 -2.22 -10.65 -2.07
CA PRO A 60 -3.57 -10.13 -2.21
C PRO A 60 -4.30 -10.80 -3.38
N PRO A 61 -5.65 -10.76 -3.39
CA PRO A 61 -6.45 -11.35 -4.45
C PRO A 61 -5.95 -10.93 -5.85
N PRO A 62 -5.96 -11.83 -6.83
CA PRO A 62 -5.65 -11.49 -8.22
C PRO A 62 -6.77 -10.62 -8.81
N ALA A 63 -6.47 -9.88 -9.88
CA ALA A 63 -7.50 -9.09 -10.58
C ALA A 63 -8.69 -9.93 -11.09
N SER A 64 -8.48 -11.23 -11.36
CA SER A 64 -9.54 -12.16 -11.75
C SER A 64 -10.54 -12.47 -10.64
N ALA A 65 -10.25 -12.09 -9.39
CA ALA A 65 -11.19 -12.23 -8.28
C ALA A 65 -12.39 -11.26 -8.42
N LEU A 66 -12.24 -10.17 -9.19
CA LEU A 66 -13.33 -9.26 -9.53
C LEU A 66 -14.35 -9.87 -10.52
N GLY A 67 -14.11 -11.08 -11.02
CA GLY A 67 -14.98 -11.71 -12.02
C GLY A 67 -14.78 -11.18 -13.44
N GLU A 68 -15.88 -11.12 -14.19
CA GLU A 68 -15.90 -10.54 -15.53
C GLU A 68 -15.88 -9.01 -15.44
N ALA A 69 -15.27 -8.33 -16.42
CA ALA A 69 -15.31 -6.88 -16.48
C ALA A 69 -16.58 -6.42 -17.21
N PRO A 70 -17.06 -5.18 -16.97
CA PRO A 70 -18.15 -4.62 -17.76
C PRO A 70 -17.83 -4.62 -19.26
N ASP A 71 -18.87 -4.63 -20.09
CA ASP A 71 -18.74 -4.62 -21.55
C ASP A 71 -17.81 -3.49 -22.03
N GLY A 72 -16.82 -3.83 -22.85
CA GLY A 72 -15.85 -2.87 -23.40
C GLY A 72 -14.69 -2.51 -22.47
N LEU A 73 -14.67 -3.06 -21.24
CA LEU A 73 -13.60 -2.86 -20.26
C LEU A 73 -12.82 -4.14 -19.99
N SER A 74 -11.64 -4.00 -19.39
CA SER A 74 -10.80 -5.10 -18.96
C SER A 74 -10.00 -4.76 -17.70
N TYR A 75 -9.87 -5.74 -16.81
CA TYR A 75 -9.02 -5.65 -15.63
C TYR A 75 -7.59 -6.06 -15.95
N ARG A 76 -6.62 -5.24 -15.52
CA ARG A 76 -5.18 -5.48 -15.71
C ARG A 76 -4.39 -5.18 -14.44
N SER A 77 -3.62 -6.16 -13.99
CA SER A 77 -2.67 -6.02 -12.88
C SER A 77 -1.45 -6.93 -13.13
N GLY A 78 -0.27 -6.45 -12.79
CA GLY A 78 0.99 -7.18 -12.86
C GLY A 78 1.63 -7.40 -11.47
N GLU A 79 2.82 -7.99 -11.45
CA GLU A 79 3.55 -8.27 -10.20
C GLU A 79 3.98 -7.00 -9.46
N ASN A 80 4.28 -5.91 -10.18
CA ASN A 80 4.67 -4.64 -9.58
C ASN A 80 3.49 -3.80 -9.06
N ASP A 81 2.25 -4.27 -9.27
CA ASP A 81 1.04 -3.60 -8.81
C ASP A 81 0.58 -4.10 -7.43
N VAL A 82 1.41 -4.92 -6.75
CA VAL A 82 1.17 -5.44 -5.40
C VAL A 82 1.94 -4.63 -4.38
N TYR A 83 1.23 -4.17 -3.35
CA TYR A 83 1.78 -3.36 -2.26
C TYR A 83 1.45 -4.03 -0.93
N CYS A 84 2.48 -4.38 -0.17
CA CYS A 84 2.33 -5.02 1.14
C CYS A 84 2.93 -4.15 2.23
N GLU A 85 2.13 -3.81 3.23
CA GLU A 85 2.57 -3.12 4.45
C GLU A 85 2.28 -4.00 5.68
N GLU A 86 3.34 -4.32 6.42
CA GLU A 86 3.31 -5.18 7.62
C GLU A 86 2.63 -6.54 7.42
N GLN A 87 1.32 -6.60 7.61
CA GLN A 87 0.49 -7.80 7.60
C GLN A 87 -0.67 -7.71 6.59
N GLU A 88 -0.73 -6.64 5.81
CA GLU A 88 -1.79 -6.34 4.85
C GLU A 88 -1.15 -6.16 3.47
N CYS A 89 -1.78 -6.75 2.46
CA CYS A 89 -1.39 -6.56 1.08
C CYS A 89 -2.61 -6.11 0.27
N VAL A 90 -2.35 -5.22 -0.69
CA VAL A 90 -3.33 -4.76 -1.66
C VAL A 90 -2.76 -4.87 -3.06
N ARG A 91 -3.64 -5.01 -4.04
CA ARG A 91 -3.30 -5.01 -5.46
C ARG A 91 -3.99 -3.86 -6.16
N LEU A 92 -3.24 -3.11 -6.95
CA LEU A 92 -3.79 -2.13 -7.87
C LEU A 92 -4.18 -2.83 -9.18
N VAL A 93 -5.40 -2.56 -9.63
CA VAL A 93 -5.98 -3.10 -10.86
C VAL A 93 -6.38 -1.93 -11.74
N ARG A 94 -5.72 -1.80 -12.89
CA ARG A 94 -6.11 -0.82 -13.91
C ARG A 94 -7.35 -1.32 -14.63
N VAL A 95 -8.31 -0.43 -14.82
CA VAL A 95 -9.46 -0.63 -15.69
C VAL A 95 -9.15 0.07 -17.00
N LEU A 96 -9.07 -0.70 -18.07
CA LEU A 96 -8.72 -0.24 -19.41
C LEU A 96 -9.81 -0.66 -20.38
N THR A 97 -9.85 -0.05 -21.55
CA THR A 97 -10.61 -0.58 -22.69
C THR A 97 -10.13 -2.00 -23.05
N GLU A 98 -10.92 -2.76 -23.80
CA GLU A 98 -10.52 -4.10 -24.28
C GLU A 98 -9.21 -4.11 -25.09
N ASP A 99 -8.95 -3.01 -25.80
CA ASP A 99 -7.73 -2.80 -26.58
C ASP A 99 -6.51 -2.44 -25.70
N GLY A 100 -6.71 -2.22 -24.40
CA GLY A 100 -5.66 -1.92 -23.42
C GLY A 100 -5.31 -0.44 -23.28
N GLU A 101 -6.15 0.46 -23.80
CA GLU A 101 -6.00 1.91 -23.68
C GLU A 101 -6.76 2.44 -22.45
N PRO A 102 -6.33 3.55 -21.82
CA PRO A 102 -7.12 4.26 -20.81
C PRO A 102 -8.50 4.66 -21.33
N THR A 103 -9.47 4.76 -20.44
CA THR A 103 -10.78 5.31 -20.75
C THR A 103 -10.76 6.84 -20.74
N ASP A 104 -11.72 7.48 -21.41
CA ASP A 104 -11.78 8.94 -21.51
C ASP A 104 -12.22 9.62 -20.19
N ASP A 105 -13.00 8.93 -19.37
CA ASP A 105 -13.57 9.44 -18.11
C ASP A 105 -13.40 8.40 -17.01
N THR A 106 -12.44 8.67 -16.12
CA THR A 106 -12.07 7.76 -15.03
C THR A 106 -13.18 7.63 -13.98
N GLU A 107 -13.90 8.71 -13.65
CA GLU A 107 -14.99 8.68 -12.67
C GLU A 107 -16.16 7.85 -13.20
N ALA A 108 -16.57 8.11 -14.45
CA ALA A 108 -17.62 7.33 -15.10
C ALA A 108 -17.23 5.85 -15.26
N THR A 109 -15.97 5.56 -15.55
CA THR A 109 -15.47 4.18 -15.66
C THR A 109 -15.55 3.43 -14.34
N ILE A 110 -15.16 4.07 -13.23
CA ILE A 110 -15.27 3.47 -11.90
C ILE A 110 -16.73 3.25 -11.52
N GLN A 111 -17.60 4.21 -11.82
CA GLN A 111 -19.03 4.07 -11.59
C GLN A 111 -19.61 2.86 -12.35
N ASP A 112 -19.29 2.73 -13.65
CA ASP A 112 -19.72 1.58 -14.47
C ASP A 112 -19.24 0.23 -13.89
N VAL A 113 -18.00 0.19 -13.38
CA VAL A 113 -17.48 -1.00 -12.70
C VAL A 113 -18.22 -1.30 -11.41
N PHE A 114 -18.47 -0.30 -10.57
CA PHE A 114 -19.17 -0.51 -9.30
C PHE A 114 -20.61 -0.95 -9.52
N ASP A 115 -21.33 -0.32 -10.43
CA ASP A 115 -22.69 -0.72 -10.79
C ASP A 115 -22.72 -2.18 -11.30
N HIS A 116 -21.75 -2.57 -12.12
CA HIS A 116 -21.62 -3.96 -12.58
C HIS A 116 -21.35 -4.95 -11.44
N LEU A 117 -20.45 -4.64 -10.52
CA LEU A 117 -20.16 -5.51 -9.38
C LEU A 117 -21.38 -5.67 -8.46
N LEU A 118 -22.17 -4.60 -8.28
CA LEU A 118 -23.43 -4.65 -7.53
C LEU A 118 -24.48 -5.54 -8.21
N ASP A 119 -24.54 -5.52 -9.55
CA ASP A 119 -25.38 -6.44 -10.33
C ASP A 119 -24.92 -7.91 -10.18
N GLU A 120 -23.63 -8.13 -9.89
CA GLU A 120 -23.01 -9.44 -9.61
C GLU A 120 -22.98 -9.77 -8.09
N ASP A 121 -23.96 -9.28 -7.34
CA ASP A 121 -24.19 -9.57 -5.91
C ASP A 121 -23.10 -9.05 -4.93
N TRP A 122 -22.22 -8.13 -5.35
CA TRP A 122 -21.34 -7.41 -4.40
C TRP A 122 -22.15 -6.47 -3.50
N LEU A 123 -21.61 -6.19 -2.32
CA LEU A 123 -22.27 -5.37 -1.30
C LEU A 123 -21.47 -4.10 -1.01
N ILE A 124 -22.16 -2.97 -0.86
CA ILE A 124 -21.56 -1.73 -0.35
C ILE A 124 -21.30 -1.87 1.15
N MET A 125 -20.05 -1.69 1.56
CA MET A 125 -19.71 -1.53 2.98
C MET A 125 -20.08 -0.13 3.45
N LEU A 126 -21.02 -0.07 4.40
CA LEU A 126 -21.50 1.21 4.94
C LEU A 126 -20.48 1.82 5.91
N PRO A 127 -20.06 3.08 5.70
CA PRO A 127 -19.29 3.82 6.68
C PRO A 127 -20.05 4.02 8.00
N GLU A 128 -19.31 4.23 9.09
CA GLU A 128 -19.93 4.48 10.39
C GLU A 128 -20.88 5.69 10.34
N GLY A 129 -22.13 5.48 10.79
CA GLY A 129 -23.14 6.54 10.85
C GLY A 129 -23.89 6.80 9.55
N VAL A 130 -23.62 6.05 8.48
CA VAL A 130 -24.43 6.04 7.25
C VAL A 130 -25.50 4.96 7.35
N GLU A 131 -26.76 5.31 7.04
CA GLU A 131 -27.90 4.38 7.16
C GLU A 131 -28.29 3.74 5.82
N SER A 132 -27.90 4.33 4.68
CA SER A 132 -28.25 3.87 3.35
C SER A 132 -27.04 3.83 2.41
N PRO A 133 -26.89 2.80 1.55
CA PRO A 133 -25.84 2.76 0.55
C PRO A 133 -25.90 3.92 -0.45
N ASP A 134 -27.10 4.40 -0.77
CA ASP A 134 -27.33 5.51 -1.71
C ASP A 134 -26.75 6.84 -1.21
N ASP A 135 -26.45 6.93 0.09
CA ASP A 135 -25.90 8.14 0.73
C ASP A 135 -24.36 8.13 0.75
N VAL A 136 -23.71 7.06 0.26
CA VAL A 136 -22.24 6.94 0.22
C VAL A 136 -21.71 7.56 -1.09
N PRO A 137 -20.88 8.62 -1.03
CA PRO A 137 -20.26 9.16 -2.23
C PRO A 137 -19.24 8.17 -2.82
N LEU A 138 -19.07 8.17 -4.14
CA LEU A 138 -18.23 7.21 -4.87
C LEU A 138 -16.81 7.06 -4.27
N GLU A 139 -16.18 8.18 -3.90
CA GLU A 139 -14.84 8.25 -3.29
C GLU A 139 -14.73 7.50 -1.94
N GLN A 140 -15.85 7.26 -1.27
CA GLN A 140 -15.94 6.55 0.01
C GLN A 140 -16.59 5.17 -0.14
N THR A 141 -17.00 4.81 -1.35
CA THR A 141 -17.60 3.52 -1.64
C THR A 141 -16.52 2.44 -1.64
N VAL A 142 -16.75 1.42 -0.82
CA VAL A 142 -15.98 0.19 -0.83
C VAL A 142 -16.97 -0.95 -1.01
N LEU A 143 -16.73 -1.80 -2.01
CA LEU A 143 -17.55 -2.98 -2.26
C LEU A 143 -16.87 -4.23 -1.70
N THR A 144 -17.66 -5.24 -1.34
CA THR A 144 -17.17 -6.55 -0.91
C THR A 144 -18.09 -7.69 -1.33
N ASP A 145 -17.53 -8.85 -1.63
CA ASP A 145 -18.22 -10.13 -1.82
C ASP A 145 -18.05 -11.07 -0.60
N GLU A 146 -17.73 -10.50 0.57
CA GLU A 146 -17.35 -11.19 1.81
C GLU A 146 -15.92 -11.78 1.84
N GLU A 147 -15.23 -11.94 0.71
CA GLU A 147 -13.85 -12.47 0.64
C GLU A 147 -12.84 -11.40 0.18
N VAL A 148 -13.26 -10.56 -0.75
CA VAL A 148 -12.49 -9.50 -1.38
C VAL A 148 -13.16 -8.17 -1.08
N MET A 149 -12.35 -7.13 -0.89
CA MET A 149 -12.78 -5.74 -0.87
C MET A 149 -12.20 -5.03 -2.08
N VAL A 150 -12.98 -4.12 -2.65
CA VAL A 150 -12.55 -3.23 -3.73
C VAL A 150 -12.92 -1.79 -3.43
N ALA A 151 -11.98 -0.88 -3.64
CA ALA A 151 -12.17 0.55 -3.51
C ALA A 151 -11.60 1.27 -4.74
N ASP A 152 -12.11 2.47 -4.99
CA ASP A 152 -11.52 3.36 -5.97
C ASP A 152 -10.21 3.95 -5.44
N SER A 153 -9.18 3.93 -6.28
CA SER A 153 -7.86 4.51 -5.99
C SER A 153 -7.34 5.39 -7.14
N SER A 154 -8.25 5.76 -8.05
CA SER A 154 -7.94 6.52 -9.25
C SER A 154 -7.58 7.96 -8.91
N GLN A 155 -6.75 8.57 -9.77
CA GLN A 155 -6.50 10.01 -9.72
C GLN A 155 -7.41 10.71 -10.73
N HIS A 156 -8.64 11.00 -10.33
CA HIS A 156 -9.67 11.60 -11.20
C HIS A 156 -9.31 12.98 -11.78
N GLU A 157 -8.34 13.68 -11.20
CA GLU A 157 -7.88 14.99 -11.68
C GLU A 157 -6.95 14.91 -12.90
N ASP A 158 -6.50 13.70 -13.29
CA ASP A 158 -5.57 13.47 -14.40
C ASP A 158 -6.20 12.56 -15.46
N GLU A 159 -6.75 13.20 -16.50
CA GLU A 159 -7.39 12.54 -17.66
C GLU A 159 -6.43 11.63 -18.46
N GLU A 160 -5.11 11.76 -18.27
CA GLU A 160 -4.13 10.89 -18.93
C GLU A 160 -3.85 9.61 -18.13
N THR A 161 -4.39 9.49 -16.91
CA THR A 161 -4.23 8.31 -16.06
C THR A 161 -5.44 7.39 -16.10
N PRO A 162 -5.23 6.07 -16.26
CA PRO A 162 -6.34 5.13 -16.27
C PRO A 162 -7.01 5.04 -14.90
N ALA A 163 -8.28 4.65 -14.89
CA ALA A 163 -8.98 4.21 -13.69
C ALA A 163 -8.24 3.07 -12.98
N VAL A 164 -8.14 3.15 -11.65
CA VAL A 164 -7.44 2.19 -10.81
C VAL A 164 -8.28 1.79 -9.61
N LEU A 165 -8.52 0.49 -9.48
CA LEU A 165 -9.13 -0.14 -8.32
C LEU A 165 -8.03 -0.65 -7.38
N MET A 166 -8.25 -0.51 -6.08
CA MET A 166 -7.48 -1.18 -5.05
C MET A 166 -8.26 -2.39 -4.55
N ILE A 167 -7.68 -3.59 -4.63
CA ILE A 167 -8.29 -4.81 -4.11
C ILE A 167 -7.46 -5.43 -2.98
N GLY A 168 -8.13 -5.99 -1.99
CA GLY A 168 -7.50 -6.68 -0.85
C GLY A 168 -8.46 -7.68 -0.22
N ASP A 169 -7.96 -8.51 0.69
CA ASP A 169 -8.80 -9.46 1.42
C ASP A 169 -9.73 -8.75 2.42
N SER A 170 -10.98 -9.16 2.50
CA SER A 170 -11.96 -8.68 3.49
C SER A 170 -11.64 -9.12 4.92
N ALA A 171 -10.79 -10.14 5.08
CA ALA A 171 -10.57 -10.85 6.32
C ALA A 171 -9.32 -10.38 7.09
N ARG A 172 -9.44 -9.31 7.89
CA ARG A 172 -8.68 -9.22 9.18
C ARG A 172 -9.16 -8.19 10.22
N THR A 173 -10.44 -7.83 10.30
CA THR A 173 -10.97 -7.06 11.43
C THR A 173 -11.84 -7.92 12.35
N GLY A 174 -11.24 -8.89 13.04
CA GLY A 174 -11.93 -9.57 14.15
C GLY A 174 -11.35 -10.90 14.61
N SER A 175 -10.48 -10.88 15.61
CA SER A 175 -10.34 -11.93 16.64
C SER A 175 -9.84 -11.35 17.95
#